data_AF-A0A941X0B8-F1
#
_entry.id   AF-A0A941X0B8-F1
#
_cell.length_a   1.000
_cell.length_b   1.000
_cell.length_c   1.000
_cell.angle_alpha   90.00
_cell.angle_beta   90.00
_cell.angle_gamma   90.00
#
_symmetry.space_group_name_H-M   'P 1'
#
loop_
_entity.id
_entity.type
_entity.pdbx_description
1 polymer ?
#
loop_
_entity_poly.entity_id
_entity_poly.type
_entity_poly.pdbx_seq_one_letter_code
_entity_poly.pdbx_strand_id
1 'polypeptide(L)'
;EVRGKLEAVESVQTAASGDAVDDVPDVTLSAATVAANQAQPFGLKDLSFSGMDYATLTLEGAKAALGEPAGQTAAEDAAGGTYLNLTWSGVELIWLEEAAGGRAQSLRVSNAQTEGPRGLKAGMTFEEASSLFLSEGKPGVLYGQPGDTDYGEAVNEGTQTLLTYYTAAESAQSAGSYVLQLVFENGALKEWVLSTSEMRWTL
;
A
#
# COMPACT_ATOMS: atom_id res chain seq x y z
N GLU A 1 -23.26 20.71 -11.10
CA GLU A 1 -21.88 21.08 -10.74
C GLU A 1 -20.93 19.87 -10.88
N VAL A 2 -20.97 19.19 -12.03
CA VAL A 2 -20.31 17.88 -12.24
C VAL A 2 -19.35 17.92 -13.45
N ARG A 3 -18.97 19.12 -13.91
CA ARG A 3 -18.03 19.31 -15.03
C ARG A 3 -16.58 19.56 -14.60
N GLY A 4 -16.33 19.92 -13.33
CA GLY A 4 -14.99 20.32 -12.86
C GLY A 4 -14.13 19.19 -12.27
N LYS A 5 -14.56 17.93 -12.29
CA LYS A 5 -13.79 16.80 -11.70
C LYS A 5 -13.38 15.71 -12.69
N LEU A 6 -13.84 15.76 -13.95
CA LEU A 6 -13.35 14.85 -15.00
C LEU A 6 -12.05 15.36 -15.67
N GLU A 7 -11.74 16.65 -15.57
CA GLU A 7 -10.50 17.22 -16.14
C GLU A 7 -9.23 16.75 -15.38
N ALA A 8 -9.36 16.27 -14.14
CA ALA A 8 -8.22 15.77 -13.36
C ALA A 8 -7.72 14.38 -13.81
N VAL A 9 -8.50 13.63 -14.60
CA VAL A 9 -8.14 12.28 -15.04
C VAL A 9 -7.72 12.23 -16.52
N GLU A 10 -8.15 13.20 -17.34
CA GLU A 10 -7.62 13.36 -18.71
C GLU A 10 -6.28 14.12 -18.77
N SER A 11 -5.91 14.84 -17.70
CA SER A 11 -4.63 15.56 -17.60
C SER A 11 -3.38 14.65 -17.68
N VAL A 12 -3.53 13.34 -17.46
CA VAL A 12 -2.40 12.39 -17.55
C VAL A 12 -2.19 11.88 -18.98
N GLN A 13 -3.17 12.03 -19.88
CA GLN A 13 -3.10 11.44 -21.23
C GLN A 13 -2.94 12.47 -22.37
N THR A 14 -3.04 13.77 -22.09
CA THR A 14 -2.87 14.85 -23.11
C THR A 14 -1.65 15.76 -22.87
N ALA A 15 -0.66 15.35 -22.07
CA ALA A 15 0.63 16.05 -21.98
C ALA A 15 1.63 15.66 -23.10
N ALA A 16 1.24 14.78 -24.03
CA ALA A 16 2.07 14.36 -25.16
C ALA A 16 2.00 15.28 -26.40
N SER A 17 1.32 16.42 -26.32
CA SER A 17 1.24 17.38 -27.43
C SER A 17 1.35 18.82 -26.93
N GLY A 18 2.61 19.23 -26.76
CA GLY A 18 3.14 20.58 -26.62
C GLY A 18 2.15 21.74 -26.40
N ASP A 19 2.08 22.21 -25.17
CA ASP A 19 2.29 23.62 -24.84
C ASP A 19 2.72 23.73 -23.36
N ALA A 20 3.48 24.78 -23.02
CA ALA A 20 4.22 24.90 -21.77
C ALA A 20 3.35 24.71 -20.51
N VAL A 21 3.60 23.64 -19.77
CA VAL A 21 3.04 23.39 -18.43
C VAL A 21 4.03 23.95 -17.41
N ASP A 22 3.55 24.85 -16.54
CA ASP A 22 4.25 25.28 -15.33
C ASP A 22 4.82 24.07 -14.58
N ASP A 23 6.05 24.23 -14.09
CA ASP A 23 6.93 23.28 -13.38
C ASP A 23 6.15 22.36 -12.40
N VAL A 24 5.60 21.25 -12.90
CA VAL A 24 5.33 20.08 -12.05
C VAL A 24 6.71 19.56 -11.70
N PRO A 25 7.14 19.59 -10.42
CA PRO A 25 8.47 19.10 -10.09
C PRO A 25 8.57 17.67 -10.60
N ASP A 26 9.49 17.44 -11.53
CA ASP A 26 9.80 16.11 -12.03
C ASP A 26 10.22 15.28 -10.81
N VAL A 27 9.33 14.40 -10.36
CA VAL A 27 9.61 13.55 -9.21
C VAL A 27 10.54 12.47 -9.71
N THR A 28 11.84 12.75 -9.64
CA THR A 28 12.86 11.80 -10.08
C THR A 28 12.88 10.61 -9.13
N LEU A 29 12.40 9.47 -9.62
CA LEU A 29 12.57 8.19 -8.93
C LEU A 29 14.01 7.70 -9.13
N SER A 30 14.66 7.27 -8.05
CA SER A 30 15.98 6.65 -8.11
C SER A 30 16.02 5.36 -7.31
N ALA A 31 16.86 4.42 -7.74
CA ALA A 31 17.04 3.16 -7.03
C ALA A 31 17.60 3.40 -5.61
N ALA A 32 16.93 2.88 -4.58
CA ALA A 32 17.43 2.88 -3.21
C ALA A 32 18.16 1.56 -2.91
N THR A 33 19.13 1.61 -2.01
CA THR A 33 19.85 0.41 -1.56
C THR A 33 19.54 0.16 -0.09
N VAL A 34 18.97 -1.00 0.21
CA VAL A 34 18.77 -1.50 1.58
C VAL A 34 19.88 -2.50 1.90
N ALA A 35 20.36 -2.52 3.14
CA ALA A 35 21.40 -3.47 3.54
C ALA A 35 20.88 -4.91 3.44
N ALA A 36 21.74 -5.81 2.95
CA ALA A 36 21.39 -7.23 2.87
C ALA A 36 21.12 -7.81 4.26
N ASN A 37 20.10 -8.65 4.37
CA ASN A 37 19.72 -9.30 5.63
C ASN A 37 19.36 -10.78 5.41
N GLN A 38 18.91 -11.46 6.46
CA GLN A 38 18.51 -12.88 6.43
C GLN A 38 17.05 -13.09 6.83
N ALA A 39 16.24 -12.02 6.77
CA ALA A 39 14.80 -12.13 7.02
C ALA A 39 14.13 -12.96 5.93
N GLN A 40 12.93 -13.46 6.21
CA GLN A 40 12.12 -14.10 5.17
C GLN A 40 11.51 -13.03 4.25
N PRO A 41 11.23 -13.36 2.97
CA PRO A 41 10.40 -12.52 2.10
C PRO A 41 9.07 -12.19 2.77
N PHE A 42 8.42 -11.09 2.35
CA PHE A 42 7.02 -10.84 2.70
C PHE A 42 6.14 -11.93 2.09
N GLY A 43 5.18 -12.44 2.85
CA GLY A 43 4.25 -13.44 2.37
C GLY A 43 2.93 -13.43 3.13
N LEU A 44 2.04 -14.37 2.81
CA LEU A 44 0.67 -14.39 3.32
C LEU A 44 0.54 -14.42 4.85
N LYS A 45 1.51 -15.01 5.56
CA LYS A 45 1.54 -15.01 7.04
C LYS A 45 1.76 -13.63 7.63
N ASP A 46 2.23 -12.68 6.83
CA ASP A 46 2.51 -11.31 7.22
C ASP A 46 1.31 -10.38 7.00
N LEU A 47 0.17 -10.86 6.51
CA LEU A 47 -1.05 -10.05 6.33
C LEU A 47 -1.76 -9.70 7.65
N SER A 48 -1.13 -10.00 8.78
CA SER A 48 -1.68 -9.71 10.10
C SER A 48 -1.32 -8.31 10.59
N PHE A 49 -2.29 -7.62 11.18
CA PHE A 49 -2.10 -6.34 11.87
C PHE A 49 -2.98 -6.30 13.11
N SER A 50 -2.43 -5.84 14.24
CA SER A 50 -3.17 -5.71 15.53
C SER A 50 -4.01 -6.95 15.91
N GLY A 51 -3.52 -8.15 15.59
CA GLY A 51 -4.20 -9.43 15.86
C GLY A 51 -5.30 -9.83 14.86
N MET A 52 -5.56 -9.03 13.82
CA MET A 52 -6.47 -9.34 12.73
C MET A 52 -5.70 -9.74 11.48
N ASP A 53 -6.34 -10.53 10.61
CA ASP A 53 -5.82 -10.87 9.28
C ASP A 53 -6.50 -9.99 8.23
N TYR A 54 -5.71 -9.24 7.46
CA TYR A 54 -6.18 -8.34 6.41
C TYR A 54 -6.96 -9.08 5.31
N ALA A 55 -6.55 -10.29 4.94
CA ALA A 55 -7.18 -11.06 3.85
C ALA A 55 -8.58 -11.56 4.22
N THR A 56 -8.83 -11.78 5.51
CA THR A 56 -10.12 -12.28 6.03
C THR A 56 -10.82 -11.26 6.92
N LEU A 57 -10.37 -10.01 6.87
CA LEU A 57 -10.94 -8.91 7.65
C LEU A 57 -12.42 -8.77 7.32
N THR A 58 -13.22 -8.48 8.34
CA THR A 58 -14.61 -8.05 8.18
C THR A 58 -14.75 -6.61 8.63
N LEU A 59 -15.72 -5.88 8.07
CA LEU A 59 -15.96 -4.50 8.48
C LEU A 59 -16.31 -4.38 9.97
N GLU A 60 -17.10 -5.32 10.51
CA GLU A 60 -17.40 -5.40 11.94
C GLU A 60 -16.15 -5.68 12.76
N GLY A 61 -15.30 -6.62 12.32
CA GLY A 61 -14.03 -6.93 12.99
C GLY A 61 -13.08 -5.74 13.05
N ALA A 62 -12.97 -4.98 11.96
CA ALA A 62 -12.17 -3.76 11.90
C ALA A 62 -12.67 -2.72 12.93
N LYS A 63 -13.98 -2.48 13.00
CA LYS A 63 -14.59 -1.57 13.97
C LYS A 63 -14.45 -2.06 15.41
N ALA A 64 -14.55 -3.36 15.64
CA ALA A 64 -14.37 -3.95 16.97
C ALA A 64 -12.94 -3.74 17.49
N ALA A 65 -11.93 -3.84 16.61
CA ALA A 65 -10.54 -3.70 16.99
C ALA A 65 -10.04 -2.24 17.05
N LEU A 66 -10.47 -1.41 16.09
CA LEU A 66 -10.01 -0.01 15.97
C LEU A 66 -10.95 0.98 16.68
N GLY A 67 -12.14 0.52 17.10
CA GLY A 67 -13.22 1.36 17.62
C GLY A 67 -14.10 1.93 16.50
N GLU A 68 -15.02 2.84 16.85
CA GLU A 68 -15.83 3.54 15.86
C GLU A 68 -14.97 4.53 15.05
N PRO A 69 -15.14 4.58 13.71
CA PRO A 69 -14.40 5.52 12.87
C PRO A 69 -14.82 6.97 13.18
N ALA A 70 -13.85 7.88 13.13
CA ALA A 70 -14.09 9.31 13.26
C ALA A 70 -14.73 9.91 12.00
N GLY A 71 -14.56 9.27 10.85
CA GLY A 71 -15.17 9.66 9.58
C GLY A 71 -15.46 8.46 8.68
N GLN A 72 -16.53 8.56 7.90
CA GLN A 72 -16.87 7.58 6.88
C GLN A 72 -17.42 8.31 5.65
N THR A 73 -16.90 8.00 4.47
CA THR A 73 -17.44 8.45 3.18
C THR A 73 -17.64 7.27 2.26
N ALA A 74 -18.61 7.36 1.34
CA ALA A 74 -18.86 6.35 0.33
C ALA A 74 -18.66 6.93 -1.08
N ALA A 75 -18.15 6.11 -1.99
CA ALA A 75 -18.04 6.43 -3.42
C ALA A 75 -18.41 5.18 -4.23
N GLU A 76 -19.13 5.36 -5.32
CA GLU A 76 -19.40 4.30 -6.29
C GLU A 76 -18.43 4.43 -7.45
N ASP A 77 -17.90 3.30 -7.94
CA ASP A 77 -17.15 3.25 -9.18
C ASP A 77 -18.08 3.17 -10.41
N ALA A 78 -17.49 3.24 -11.61
CA ALA A 78 -18.25 3.15 -12.86
C ALA A 78 -18.88 1.77 -13.11
N ALA A 79 -18.42 0.73 -12.42
CA ALA A 79 -18.96 -0.63 -12.48
C ALA A 79 -20.07 -0.88 -11.44
N GLY A 80 -20.37 0.11 -10.59
CA GLY A 80 -21.38 0.02 -9.53
C GLY A 80 -20.88 -0.58 -8.21
N GLY A 81 -19.56 -0.73 -8.04
CA GLY A 81 -18.95 -1.13 -6.77
C GLY A 81 -18.94 0.02 -5.78
N THR A 82 -19.41 -0.21 -4.54
CA THR A 82 -19.40 0.81 -3.48
C THR A 82 -18.16 0.68 -2.62
N TYR A 83 -17.35 1.74 -2.58
CA TYR A 83 -16.19 1.87 -1.73
C TYR A 83 -16.51 2.74 -0.52
N LEU A 84 -16.20 2.25 0.68
CA LEU A 84 -16.23 3.02 1.90
C LEU A 84 -14.79 3.42 2.26
N ASN A 85 -14.56 4.70 2.49
CA ASN A 85 -13.37 5.17 3.19
C ASN A 85 -13.74 5.39 4.66
N LEU A 86 -13.11 4.64 5.57
CA LEU A 86 -13.27 4.76 7.02
C LEU A 86 -11.97 5.29 7.63
N THR A 87 -12.09 6.33 8.47
CA THR A 87 -10.93 7.02 9.04
C THR A 87 -10.98 7.02 10.57
N TRP A 88 -9.88 6.61 11.19
CA TRP A 88 -9.59 6.76 12.62
C TRP A 88 -8.36 7.67 12.79
N SER A 89 -7.96 7.92 14.04
CA SER A 89 -6.73 8.66 14.33
C SER A 89 -5.49 7.92 13.80
N GLY A 90 -5.00 8.31 12.63
CA GLY A 90 -3.81 7.75 11.98
C GLY A 90 -4.01 6.35 11.39
N VAL A 91 -5.26 5.96 11.10
CA VAL A 91 -5.59 4.75 10.33
C VAL A 91 -6.67 5.10 9.31
N GLU A 92 -6.49 4.63 8.08
CA GLU A 92 -7.48 4.73 7.01
C GLU A 92 -7.70 3.34 6.40
N LEU A 93 -8.97 2.94 6.25
CA LEU A 93 -9.38 1.69 5.61
C LEU A 93 -10.27 2.01 4.42
N ILE A 94 -9.86 1.55 3.24
CA ILE A 94 -10.71 1.49 2.05
C ILE A 94 -11.32 0.10 1.98
N TRP A 95 -12.64 0.04 2.02
CA TRP A 95 -13.45 -1.17 2.01
C TRP A 95 -14.31 -1.22 0.76
N LEU A 96 -14.27 -2.31 0.01
CA LEU A 96 -15.20 -2.56 -1.10
C LEU A 96 -16.39 -3.37 -0.58
N GLU A 97 -17.59 -2.85 -0.73
CA GLU A 97 -18.81 -3.59 -0.44
C GLU A 97 -19.06 -4.64 -1.52
N GLU A 98 -19.41 -5.84 -1.10
CA GLU A 98 -19.78 -6.95 -1.98
C GLU A 98 -20.96 -7.69 -1.38
N ALA A 99 -21.72 -8.40 -2.22
CA ALA A 99 -22.88 -9.18 -1.79
C ALA A 99 -22.54 -10.21 -0.70
N ALA A 100 -21.28 -10.68 -0.63
CA ALA A 100 -20.79 -11.64 0.34
C ALA A 100 -20.24 -11.01 1.64
N GLY A 101 -20.39 -9.70 1.85
CA GLY A 101 -19.95 -9.00 3.06
C GLY A 101 -18.83 -7.98 2.86
N GLY A 102 -18.28 -7.88 1.64
CA GLY A 102 -17.21 -6.95 1.28
C GLY A 102 -15.81 -7.41 1.64
N ARG A 103 -14.81 -6.61 1.29
CA ARG A 103 -13.39 -6.89 1.56
C ARG A 103 -12.56 -5.62 1.71
N ALA A 104 -11.42 -5.75 2.38
CA ALA A 104 -10.43 -4.68 2.46
C ALA A 104 -9.70 -4.49 1.12
N GLN A 105 -9.54 -3.24 0.70
CA GLN A 105 -8.80 -2.86 -0.50
C GLN A 105 -7.49 -2.14 -0.17
N SER A 106 -7.48 -1.34 0.90
CA SER A 106 -6.28 -0.69 1.40
C SER A 106 -6.42 -0.37 2.88
N LEU A 107 -5.38 -0.62 3.66
CA LEU A 107 -5.22 -0.21 5.05
C LEU A 107 -3.94 0.60 5.16
N ARG A 108 -4.07 1.90 5.42
CA ARG A 108 -2.95 2.82 5.65
C ARG A 108 -2.87 3.15 7.14
N VAL A 109 -1.68 3.05 7.72
CA VAL A 109 -1.45 3.32 9.14
C VAL A 109 -0.24 4.23 9.30
N SER A 110 -0.45 5.37 9.96
CA SER A 110 0.55 6.40 10.25
C SER A 110 0.71 6.68 11.74
N ASN A 111 -0.04 5.98 12.59
CA ASN A 111 0.13 6.04 14.04
C ASN A 111 1.11 4.95 14.55
N ALA A 112 1.55 5.08 15.81
CA ALA A 112 2.47 4.13 16.44
C ALA A 112 1.77 3.03 17.24
N GLN A 113 0.45 3.14 17.42
CA GLN A 113 -0.38 2.30 18.28
C GLN A 113 -0.85 1.04 17.56
N THR A 114 -1.06 1.12 16.25
CA THR A 114 -1.51 0.03 15.40
C THR A 114 -0.29 -0.72 14.85
N GLU A 115 -0.08 -1.93 15.35
CA GLU A 115 0.97 -2.83 14.89
C GLU A 115 0.61 -3.42 13.54
N GLY A 116 1.56 -3.35 12.61
CA GLY A 116 1.48 -3.98 11.30
C GLY A 116 2.25 -5.30 11.23
N PRO A 117 2.50 -5.78 10.00
CA PRO A 117 3.24 -7.01 9.73
C PRO A 117 4.58 -7.05 10.48
N ARG A 118 4.88 -8.19 11.13
CA ARG A 118 6.12 -8.41 11.90
C ARG A 118 6.43 -7.33 12.94
N GLY A 119 5.40 -6.66 13.47
CA GLY A 119 5.53 -5.63 14.51
C GLY A 119 5.85 -4.22 13.99
N LEU A 120 5.69 -3.96 12.68
CA LEU A 120 5.85 -2.64 12.09
C LEU A 120 5.02 -1.57 12.83
N LYS A 121 5.64 -0.42 13.09
CA LYS A 121 5.00 0.75 13.71
C LYS A 121 5.56 2.04 13.11
N ALA A 122 4.70 3.03 12.89
CA ALA A 122 5.19 4.37 12.58
C ALA A 122 6.17 4.85 13.67
N GLY A 123 7.24 5.51 13.25
CA GLY A 123 8.33 5.96 14.10
C GLY A 123 9.52 5.00 14.20
N MET A 124 9.41 3.74 13.75
CA MET A 124 10.57 2.84 13.65
C MET A 124 11.66 3.45 12.77
N THR A 125 12.92 3.24 13.11
CA THR A 125 14.02 3.68 12.24
C THR A 125 14.01 2.91 10.92
N PHE A 126 14.63 3.49 9.89
CA PHE A 126 14.81 2.81 8.61
C PHE A 126 15.49 1.45 8.77
N GLU A 127 16.56 1.37 9.57
CA GLU A 127 17.31 0.13 9.81
C GLU A 127 16.45 -0.94 10.48
N GLU A 128 15.70 -0.58 11.53
CA GLU A 128 14.82 -1.51 12.25
C GLU A 128 13.72 -2.06 11.33
N ALA A 129 12.97 -1.18 10.66
CA ALA A 129 11.84 -1.60 9.84
C ALA A 129 12.29 -2.36 8.57
N SER A 130 13.35 -1.91 7.89
CA SER A 130 13.85 -2.59 6.69
C SER A 130 14.49 -3.95 6.99
N SER A 131 14.92 -4.20 8.23
CA SER A 131 15.44 -5.52 8.64
C SER A 131 14.35 -6.59 8.81
N LEU A 132 13.07 -6.20 8.86
CA LEU A 132 11.96 -7.13 9.11
C LEU A 132 11.66 -8.03 7.91
N PHE A 133 11.99 -7.60 6.69
CA PHE A 133 11.73 -8.31 5.44
C PHE A 133 13.01 -8.47 4.65
N LEU A 134 13.06 -9.50 3.81
CA LEU A 134 14.25 -9.82 3.03
C LEU A 134 14.74 -8.60 2.23
N SER A 135 16.04 -8.37 2.27
CA SER A 135 16.76 -7.55 1.29
C SER A 135 18.05 -8.28 0.88
N GLU A 136 18.32 -8.33 -0.42
CA GLU A 136 19.53 -8.91 -1.01
C GLU A 136 20.68 -7.90 -1.17
N GLY A 137 20.49 -6.64 -0.76
CA GLY A 137 21.54 -5.62 -0.86
C GLY A 137 21.71 -4.98 -2.24
N LYS A 138 20.79 -5.22 -3.18
CA LYS A 138 20.88 -4.72 -4.55
C LYS A 138 20.22 -3.33 -4.66
N PRO A 139 20.76 -2.42 -5.49
CA PRO A 139 20.08 -1.16 -5.77
C PRO A 139 18.74 -1.41 -6.46
N GLY A 140 17.67 -0.80 -5.95
CA GLY A 140 16.33 -0.85 -6.56
C GLY A 140 15.54 -2.11 -6.24
N VAL A 141 16.21 -3.20 -5.86
CA VAL A 141 15.62 -4.54 -5.71
C VAL A 141 15.90 -5.07 -4.32
N LEU A 142 14.83 -5.43 -3.61
CA LEU A 142 14.91 -6.08 -2.29
C LEU A 142 15.07 -7.59 -2.45
N TYR A 143 14.24 -8.23 -3.28
CA TYR A 143 14.36 -9.64 -3.66
C TYR A 143 13.47 -9.93 -4.87
N GLY A 144 13.67 -11.08 -5.52
CA GLY A 144 12.92 -11.44 -6.72
C GLY A 144 13.16 -10.47 -7.88
N GLN A 145 12.30 -10.51 -8.90
CA GLN A 145 12.29 -9.59 -10.04
C GLN A 145 10.86 -9.13 -10.37
N PRO A 146 10.66 -7.98 -11.04
CA PRO A 146 9.36 -7.57 -11.53
C PRO A 146 8.70 -8.66 -12.38
N GLY A 147 7.45 -9.02 -12.05
CA GLY A 147 6.70 -10.11 -12.68
C GLY A 147 6.78 -11.45 -11.95
N ASP A 148 7.66 -11.58 -10.95
CA ASP A 148 7.64 -12.73 -10.04
C ASP A 148 6.39 -12.67 -9.13
N THR A 149 5.98 -13.85 -8.64
CA THR A 149 4.88 -14.00 -7.70
C THR A 149 5.14 -13.27 -6.38
N ASP A 150 6.37 -13.32 -5.91
CA ASP A 150 6.86 -12.59 -4.75
C ASP A 150 8.06 -11.73 -5.19
N TYR A 151 7.97 -10.43 -4.97
CA TYR A 151 8.98 -9.44 -5.39
C TYR A 151 9.04 -8.30 -4.38
N GLY A 152 10.19 -7.65 -4.26
CA GLY A 152 10.32 -6.43 -3.47
C GLY A 152 11.24 -5.42 -4.13
N GLU A 153 10.91 -4.14 -4.00
CA GLU A 153 11.63 -3.02 -4.61
C GLU A 153 11.83 -1.86 -3.64
N ALA A 154 12.86 -1.07 -3.93
CA ALA A 154 13.25 0.07 -3.11
C ALA A 154 13.54 1.29 -3.99
N VAL A 155 12.79 2.36 -3.80
CA VAL A 155 12.96 3.60 -4.57
C VAL A 155 13.07 4.81 -3.64
N ASN A 156 13.86 5.79 -4.03
CA ASN A 156 13.81 7.12 -3.45
C ASN A 156 12.91 8.01 -4.33
N GLU A 157 12.01 8.72 -3.68
CA GLU A 157 11.08 9.68 -4.26
C GLU A 157 11.25 11.02 -3.53
N GLY A 158 12.01 11.94 -4.13
CA GLY A 158 12.39 13.19 -3.46
C GLY A 158 13.14 12.93 -2.14
N THR A 159 12.54 13.29 -1.01
CA THR A 159 13.11 13.08 0.34
C THR A 159 12.63 11.79 1.01
N GLN A 160 11.78 11.02 0.34
CA GLN A 160 11.22 9.78 0.86
C GLN A 160 11.95 8.57 0.29
N THR A 161 11.98 7.50 1.07
CA THR A 161 12.35 6.17 0.58
C THR A 161 11.14 5.27 0.72
N LEU A 162 10.77 4.59 -0.36
CA LEU A 162 9.66 3.65 -0.40
C LEU A 162 10.21 2.24 -0.56
N LEU A 163 9.80 1.35 0.33
CA LEU A 163 10.01 -0.09 0.19
C LEU A 163 8.67 -0.74 -0.12
N THR A 164 8.56 -1.40 -1.27
CA THR A 164 7.31 -2.05 -1.69
C THR A 164 7.54 -3.54 -1.84
N TYR A 165 6.69 -4.35 -1.21
CA TYR A 165 6.76 -5.80 -1.19
C TYR A 165 5.46 -6.38 -1.76
N TYR A 166 5.59 -7.38 -2.63
CA TYR A 166 4.49 -8.03 -3.31
C TYR A 166 4.47 -9.52 -2.95
N THR A 167 3.28 -10.07 -2.78
CA THR A 167 3.05 -11.52 -2.68
C THR A 167 1.72 -11.89 -3.32
N ALA A 168 1.65 -13.03 -3.99
CA ALA A 168 0.41 -13.46 -4.63
C ALA A 168 -0.62 -14.00 -3.61
N ALA A 169 -1.90 -13.77 -3.88
CA ALA A 169 -2.97 -14.44 -3.16
C ALA A 169 -3.03 -15.94 -3.51
N GLU A 170 -3.30 -16.80 -2.52
CA GLU A 170 -3.35 -18.27 -2.66
C GLU A 170 -4.54 -18.80 -3.49
N SER A 171 -5.56 -17.97 -3.76
CA SER A 171 -6.84 -18.43 -4.34
C SER A 171 -6.94 -18.16 -5.84
N ALA A 172 -7.30 -19.19 -6.62
CA ALA A 172 -7.66 -19.06 -8.03
C ALA A 172 -8.93 -18.19 -8.26
N GLN A 173 -9.71 -17.92 -7.21
CA GLN A 173 -10.90 -17.05 -7.23
C GLN A 173 -10.57 -15.60 -6.81
N SER A 174 -9.36 -15.38 -6.27
CA SER A 174 -8.82 -14.08 -5.88
C SER A 174 -7.56 -13.86 -6.71
N ALA A 175 -7.72 -13.53 -8.00
CA ALA A 175 -6.61 -13.37 -8.95
C ALA A 175 -5.77 -12.10 -8.70
N GLY A 176 -5.51 -11.75 -7.44
CA GLY A 176 -4.82 -10.56 -7.01
C GLY A 176 -3.51 -10.85 -6.28
N SER A 177 -2.83 -9.76 -5.92
CA SER A 177 -1.63 -9.76 -5.08
C SER A 177 -1.88 -8.89 -3.86
N TYR A 178 -1.20 -9.19 -2.76
CA TYR A 178 -1.11 -8.29 -1.63
C TYR A 178 0.17 -7.47 -1.74
N VAL A 179 0.06 -6.19 -1.39
CA VAL A 179 1.18 -5.26 -1.41
C VAL A 179 1.37 -4.69 -0.01
N LEU A 180 2.59 -4.76 0.51
CA LEU A 180 3.02 -4.00 1.68
C LEU A 180 3.93 -2.88 1.21
N GLN A 181 3.54 -1.63 1.44
CA GLN A 181 4.39 -0.46 1.18
C GLN A 181 4.79 0.20 2.49
N LEU A 182 6.07 0.50 2.63
CA LEU A 182 6.64 1.23 3.75
C LEU A 182 7.13 2.58 3.24
N VAL A 183 6.66 3.67 3.83
CA VAL A 183 7.06 5.03 3.46
C VAL A 183 7.95 5.59 4.55
N PHE A 184 9.21 5.84 4.21
CA PHE A 184 10.19 6.44 5.10
C PHE A 184 10.37 7.91 4.78
N GLU A 185 10.42 8.73 5.82
CA GLU A 185 10.68 10.16 5.72
C GLU A 185 11.63 10.53 6.86
N ASN A 186 12.70 11.26 6.55
CA ASN A 186 13.72 11.67 7.53
C ASN A 186 14.31 10.49 8.35
N GLY A 187 14.46 9.31 7.73
CA GLY A 187 15.06 8.13 8.34
C GLY A 187 14.16 7.33 9.28
N ALA A 188 12.87 7.67 9.39
CA ALA A 188 11.88 6.94 10.17
C ALA A 188 10.70 6.50 9.31
N LEU A 189 10.07 5.40 9.69
CA LEU A 189 8.85 4.91 9.08
C LEU A 189 7.71 5.89 9.39
N LYS A 190 7.23 6.59 8.37
CA LYS A 190 6.12 7.53 8.50
C LYS A 190 4.79 6.78 8.55
N GLU A 191 4.64 5.82 7.65
CA GLU A 191 3.44 5.01 7.51
C GLU A 191 3.73 3.69 6.80
N TRP A 192 2.85 2.72 7.01
CA TRP A 192 2.80 1.50 6.24
C TRP A 192 1.42 1.31 5.64
N VAL A 193 1.37 0.66 4.48
CA VAL A 193 0.13 0.39 3.75
C VAL A 193 0.08 -1.07 3.36
N LEU A 194 -1.00 -1.77 3.74
CA LEU A 194 -1.38 -3.06 3.17
C LEU A 194 -2.48 -2.84 2.16
N SER A 195 -2.35 -3.36 0.94
CA SER A 195 -3.38 -3.23 -0.08
C SER A 195 -3.56 -4.49 -0.90
N THR A 196 -4.74 -4.60 -1.50
CA THR A 196 -5.09 -5.64 -2.47
C THR A 196 -4.95 -5.06 -3.87
N SER A 197 -4.04 -5.61 -4.67
CA SER A 197 -3.91 -5.29 -6.09
C SER A 197 -4.64 -6.32 -6.93
N GLU A 198 -5.59 -5.88 -7.75
CA GLU A 198 -6.26 -6.72 -8.76
C GLU A 198 -5.42 -6.90 -10.03
N MET A 199 -4.32 -6.15 -10.17
CA MET A 199 -3.40 -6.33 -11.30
C MET A 199 -2.51 -7.55 -11.07
N ARG A 200 -2.79 -8.62 -11.83
CA ARG A 200 -1.74 -9.57 -12.21
C ARG A 200 -0.70 -8.82 -13.04
N TRP A 201 0.52 -8.71 -12.53
CA TRP A 201 1.68 -8.41 -13.37
C TRP A 201 2.00 -9.64 -14.21
N THR A 202 1.12 -9.97 -15.16
CA THR A 202 1.47 -10.88 -16.26
C THR A 202 2.21 -10.05 -17.29
N LEU A 203 3.52 -10.28 -17.38
CA LEU A 203 4.36 -9.90 -18.51
C LEU A 203 3.89 -10.58 -19.80
#